data_AF-A0A7W7U4X4-F1
#
_entry.id   AF-A0A7W7U4X4-F1
#
_cell.length_a   1.000
_cell.length_b   1.000
_cell.length_c   1.000
_cell.angle_alpha   90.00
_cell.angle_beta   90.00
_cell.angle_gamma   90.00
#
_symmetry.space_group_name_H-M   'P 1'
#
loop_
_entity.id
_entity.type
_entity.pdbx_description
1 polymer ?
#
loop_
_entity_poly.entity_id
_entity_poly.type
_entity_poly.pdbx_seq_one_letter_code
_entity_poly.pdbx_strand_id
1 'polypeptide(L)'
;MDRSSLEELLTPITSASDPTAYSVRVAVLPDGERPEAGDWHVAEWRTVGGVPHATLLVGPGGAVELGPGAYRAWVEITAPPEKPVVASQRFHVD
;
A
#
# COMPACT_ATOMS: atom_id res chain seq x y z
N MET A 1 -8.12 -8.07 -19.59
CA MET A 1 -6.78 -7.92 -18.99
C MET A 1 -6.23 -9.32 -18.75
N ASP A 2 -5.01 -9.59 -19.22
CA ASP A 2 -4.32 -10.86 -18.95
C ASP A 2 -4.10 -10.98 -17.44
N ARG A 3 -4.67 -12.00 -16.80
CA ARG A 3 -4.69 -12.15 -15.33
C ARG A 3 -3.36 -12.63 -14.74
N SER A 4 -2.25 -12.39 -15.44
CA SER A 4 -0.92 -12.92 -15.13
C SER A 4 0.13 -11.84 -14.85
N SER A 5 -0.27 -10.57 -14.78
CA SER A 5 0.67 -9.46 -14.60
C SER A 5 0.84 -9.13 -13.12
N LEU A 6 2.10 -8.99 -12.72
CA LEU A 6 2.51 -8.41 -11.46
C LEU A 6 2.60 -6.89 -11.63
N GLU A 7 1.93 -6.14 -10.76
CA GLU A 7 1.81 -4.69 -10.88
C GLU A 7 2.31 -3.99 -9.60
N GLU A 8 2.96 -2.84 -9.77
CA GLU A 8 3.33 -1.98 -8.64
C GLU A 8 2.14 -1.12 -8.22
N LEU A 9 1.59 -1.38 -7.03
CA LEU A 9 0.62 -0.52 -6.39
C LEU A 9 1.35 0.67 -5.74
N LEU A 10 1.20 1.86 -6.30
CA LEU A 10 1.79 3.10 -5.79
C LEU A 10 0.78 3.84 -4.92
N THR A 11 1.02 3.94 -3.61
CA THR A 11 0.15 4.69 -2.68
C THR A 11 0.84 5.98 -2.23
N PRO A 12 0.40 7.17 -2.69
CA PRO A 12 1.04 8.43 -2.35
C PRO A 12 0.87 8.78 -0.88
N ILE A 13 1.94 9.27 -0.26
CA ILE A 13 1.95 9.75 1.12
C ILE A 13 2.25 11.23 1.14
N THR A 14 1.40 11.99 1.82
CA THR A 14 1.63 13.39 2.13
C THR A 14 1.85 13.51 3.63
N SER A 15 2.99 14.07 4.01
CA SER A 15 3.39 14.26 5.41
C SER A 15 4.13 15.59 5.55
N ALA A 16 4.13 16.14 6.77
CA ALA A 16 4.81 17.40 7.07
C ALA A 16 6.35 17.26 7.06
N SER A 17 6.85 16.05 7.29
CA SER A 17 8.26 15.67 7.22
C SER A 17 8.48 14.56 6.18
N ASP A 18 9.71 14.33 5.77
CA ASP A 18 10.07 13.24 4.87
C ASP A 18 9.76 11.87 5.51
N PRO A 19 8.84 11.07 4.94
CA PRO A 19 8.49 9.76 5.50
C PRO A 19 9.45 8.66 5.08
N THR A 20 10.33 8.91 4.09
CA THR A 20 11.13 7.86 3.44
C THR A 20 12.27 7.31 4.31
N ALA A 21 12.59 8.01 5.40
CA ALA A 21 13.55 7.55 6.42
C ALA A 21 12.99 6.45 7.34
N TYR A 22 11.69 6.18 7.30
CA TYR A 22 11.01 5.22 8.17
C TYR A 22 10.64 3.94 7.43
N SER A 23 10.60 2.81 8.14
CA SER A 23 10.08 1.58 7.57
C SER A 23 8.57 1.69 7.33
N VAL A 24 8.11 1.17 6.20
CA VAL A 24 6.71 1.21 5.76
C VAL A 24 6.17 -0.19 5.51
N ARG A 25 4.90 -0.38 5.85
CA ARG A 25 4.13 -1.59 5.56
C ARG A 25 2.82 -1.22 4.88
N VAL A 26 2.34 -2.09 4.01
CA VAL A 26 1.09 -1.90 3.28
C VAL A 26 0.18 -3.11 3.46
N ALA A 27 -1.10 -2.86 3.70
CA ALA A 27 -2.16 -3.85 3.62
C ALA A 27 -3.12 -3.45 2.48
N VAL A 28 -3.59 -4.42 1.70
CA VAL A 28 -4.57 -4.19 0.63
C VAL A 28 -5.79 -5.04 0.91
N LEU A 29 -6.93 -4.40 1.14
CA LEU A 29 -8.14 -5.06 1.63
C LEU A 29 -9.37 -4.63 0.83
N PRO A 30 -10.41 -5.47 0.75
CA PRO A 30 -11.70 -5.07 0.22
C PRO A 30 -12.21 -3.76 0.86
N ASP A 31 -12.90 -2.93 0.06
CA ASP A 31 -13.46 -1.67 0.56
C ASP A 31 -14.43 -1.93 1.74
N GLY A 32 -14.25 -1.17 2.82
CA GLY A 32 -15.02 -1.32 4.07
C GLY A 32 -14.32 -2.14 5.15
N GLU A 33 -13.27 -2.90 4.81
CA GLU A 33 -12.47 -3.64 5.79
C GLU A 33 -11.34 -2.80 6.41
N ARG A 34 -10.86 -3.23 7.58
CA ARG A 34 -9.74 -2.62 8.30
C ARG A 34 -8.64 -3.65 8.55
N PRO A 35 -7.35 -3.26 8.48
CA PRO A 35 -6.26 -4.20 8.69
C PRO A 35 -6.18 -4.75 10.10
N GLU A 36 -5.92 -6.04 10.17
CA GLU A 36 -5.50 -6.80 11.34
C GLU A 36 -4.00 -7.10 11.26
N ALA A 37 -3.44 -7.74 12.30
CA ALA A 37 -2.00 -7.94 12.42
C ALA A 37 -1.39 -8.74 11.25
N GLY A 38 -2.16 -9.64 10.63
CA GLY A 38 -1.72 -10.53 9.55
C GLY A 38 -1.72 -9.90 8.16
N ASP A 39 -2.40 -8.77 7.95
CA ASP A 39 -2.64 -8.21 6.61
C ASP A 39 -1.49 -7.37 6.08
N TRP A 40 -0.52 -7.08 6.93
CA TRP A 40 0.51 -6.07 6.67
C TRP A 40 1.75 -6.70 6.04
N HIS A 41 2.03 -6.30 4.80
CA HIS A 41 3.22 -6.68 4.05
C HIS A 41 4.31 -5.61 4.15
N VAL A 42 5.58 -6.02 4.11
CA VAL A 42 6.69 -5.08 3.98
C VAL A 42 6.56 -4.37 2.63
N ALA A 43 6.69 -3.05 2.64
CA ALA A 43 6.61 -2.20 1.46
C ALA A 43 7.90 -1.39 1.31
N GLU A 44 8.08 -0.79 0.14
CA GLU A 44 9.22 0.07 -0.16
C GLU A 44 8.76 1.50 -0.43
N TRP A 45 9.67 2.46 -0.31
CA TRP A 45 9.42 3.83 -0.74
C TRP A 45 9.86 4.03 -2.18
N ARG A 46 9.01 4.68 -2.97
CA ARG A 46 9.36 5.17 -4.31
C ARG A 46 8.96 6.63 -4.45
N THR A 47 9.88 7.47 -4.89
CA THR A 47 9.58 8.87 -5.17
C THR A 47 9.21 9.04 -6.64
N VAL A 48 7.97 9.46 -6.89
CA VAL A 48 7.44 9.71 -8.25
C VAL A 48 7.00 11.16 -8.32
N GLY A 49 7.57 11.93 -9.26
CA GLY A 49 7.25 13.35 -9.40
C GLY A 49 7.55 14.19 -8.14
N GLY A 50 8.50 13.76 -7.31
CA GLY A 50 8.83 14.41 -6.03
C GLY A 50 7.92 14.02 -4.87
N VAL A 51 6.94 13.13 -5.07
CA VAL A 51 6.01 12.66 -4.03
C VAL A 51 6.42 11.25 -3.58
N PRO A 52 6.60 10.99 -2.27
CA PRO A 52 6.89 9.66 -1.77
C PRO A 52 5.64 8.78 -1.86
N HIS A 53 5.81 7.57 -2.39
CA HIS A 53 4.78 6.54 -2.47
C HIS A 53 5.25 5.30 -1.72
N ALA A 54 4.37 4.72 -0.91
CA ALA A 54 4.56 3.36 -0.43
C ALA A 54 4.18 2.41 -1.57
N THR A 55 5.06 1.46 -1.88
CA THR A 55 4.92 0.55 -3.01
C THR A 55 4.78 -0.89 -2.55
N LEU A 56 3.86 -1.60 -3.18
CA LEU A 56 3.64 -3.03 -2.96
C LEU A 56 3.40 -3.71 -4.30
N LEU A 57 4.04 -4.86 -4.53
CA LEU A 57 3.77 -5.70 -5.69
C LEU A 57 2.48 -6.49 -5.47
N VAL A 58 1.51 -6.32 -6.36
CA VAL A 58 0.22 -7.01 -6.34
C VAL A 58 0.04 -7.86 -7.61
N GLY A 59 -0.82 -8.88 -7.53
CA GLY A 59 -1.03 -9.85 -8.59
C GLY A 59 -0.26 -11.16 -8.37
N PRO A 60 -0.33 -12.10 -9.33
CA PRO A 60 0.25 -13.43 -9.19
C PRO A 60 1.74 -13.40 -8.85
N GLY A 61 2.13 -14.08 -7.78
CA GLY A 61 3.51 -14.08 -7.28
C GLY A 61 3.96 -12.78 -6.57
N GLY A 62 3.06 -11.82 -6.39
CA GLY A 62 3.25 -10.62 -5.57
C GLY A 62 2.99 -10.87 -4.09
N ALA A 63 2.95 -9.79 -3.31
CA ALA A 63 2.63 -9.85 -1.89
C ALA A 63 1.15 -10.16 -1.65
N VAL A 64 0.27 -9.71 -2.55
CA VAL A 64 -1.18 -9.91 -2.49
C VAL A 64 -1.70 -10.23 -3.88
N GLU A 65 -2.44 -11.33 -4.00
CA GLU A 65 -3.20 -11.65 -5.21
C GLU A 65 -4.60 -11.02 -5.13
N LEU A 66 -4.91 -10.09 -6.05
CA LEU A 66 -6.18 -9.39 -6.06
C LEU A 66 -7.10 -9.98 -7.14
N GLY A 67 -8.30 -10.42 -6.74
CA GLY A 67 -9.38 -10.71 -7.67
C GLY A 67 -10.14 -9.44 -8.08
N PRO A 68 -11.04 -9.50 -9.08
CA PRO A 68 -11.88 -8.37 -9.44
C PRO A 68 -12.69 -7.87 -8.25
N GLY A 69 -12.69 -6.55 -8.01
CA GLY A 69 -13.30 -5.98 -6.81
C GLY A 69 -12.82 -4.58 -6.46
N ALA A 70 -13.47 -3.97 -5.47
CA ALA A 70 -13.10 -2.66 -4.94
C ALA A 70 -12.24 -2.83 -3.68
N TYR A 71 -11.11 -2.13 -3.62
CA TYR A 71 -10.12 -2.26 -2.57
C TYR A 71 -9.66 -0.91 -2.04
N ARG A 72 -9.01 -0.93 -0.87
CA ARG A 72 -8.19 0.17 -0.34
C ARG A 72 -6.82 -0.35 0.05
N ALA A 73 -5.82 0.50 -0.13
CA ALA A 73 -4.52 0.33 0.48
C ALA A 73 -4.50 1.06 1.83
N TRP A 74 -3.92 0.41 2.82
CA TRP A 74 -3.59 1.00 4.11
C TRP A 74 -2.08 1.06 4.21
N VAL A 75 -1.53 2.19 4.63
CA VAL A 75 -0.10 2.40 4.79
C VAL A 75 0.21 2.66 6.25
N GLU A 76 1.05 1.82 6.82
CA GLU A 76 1.56 1.93 8.18
C GLU A 76 3.03 2.37 8.12
N ILE A 77 3.34 3.50 8.76
CA ILE A 77 4.70 4.04 8.82
C ILE A 77 5.18 3.89 10.25
N THR A 78 6.31 3.22 10.47
CA THR A 78 6.88 3.05 11.82
C THR A 78 7.89 4.14 12.09
N ALA A 79 7.46 5.20 12.80
CA ALA A 79 8.25 6.38 13.12
C ALA A 79 8.28 6.59 14.65
N PRO A 80 9.11 5.86 15.40
CA PRO A 80 9.03 5.82 16.87
C PRO A 80 9.05 7.20 17.52
N PRO A 81 8.18 7.46 18.52
CA PRO A 81 7.27 6.51 19.17
C PRO A 81 5.95 6.27 18.42
N GLU A 82 5.74 6.93 17.29
CA GLU A 82 4.50 6.94 16.55
C GLU A 82 4.43 5.82 15.51
N LYS A 83 3.20 5.44 15.17
CA LYS A 83 2.93 4.44 14.12
C LYS A 83 1.65 4.82 13.36
N PRO A 84 1.66 5.95 12.61
CA PRO A 84 0.49 6.39 11.88
C PRO A 84 0.07 5.36 10.82
N VAL A 85 -1.25 5.24 10.67
CA VAL A 85 -1.91 4.42 9.64
C VAL A 85 -2.81 5.31 8.81
N VAL A 86 -2.61 5.33 7.49
CA VAL A 86 -3.41 6.12 6.55
C VAL A 86 -4.04 5.21 5.49
N ALA A 87 -5.28 5.50 5.12
CA ALA A 87 -5.99 4.78 4.06
C ALA A 87 -5.94 5.56 2.76
N SER A 88 -5.78 4.84 1.64
CA SER A 88 -5.91 5.40 0.30
C SER A 88 -7.37 5.70 -0.05
N GLN A 89 -7.55 6.39 -1.18
CA GLN A 89 -8.81 6.34 -1.90
C GLN A 89 -9.11 4.89 -2.34
N ARG A 90 -10.39 4.57 -2.53
CA ARG A 90 -10.77 3.29 -3.12
C ARG A 90 -10.26 3.17 -4.56
N PHE A 91 -9.88 1.98 -4.96
CA PHE A 91 -9.55 1.64 -6.35
C PHE A 91 -10.27 0.35 -6.77
N HIS A 92 -10.39 0.12 -8.07
CA HIS A 92 -11.08 -1.05 -8.63
C HIS A 92 -10.10 -1.88 -9.46
N VAL A 93 -10.19 -3.20 -9.31
CA VAL A 93 -9.59 -4.20 -10.19
C VAL A 93 -10.70 -4.83 -11.03
N ASP A 94 -10.53 -4.84 -12.36
CA ASP A 94 -11.50 -5.35 -13.35
C ASP A 94 -11.23 -6.82 -13.77
#